data_AF-A0A831NGD8-F1
#
_entry.id   AF-A0A831NGD8-F1
#
_cell.length_a   1.000
_cell.length_b   1.000
_cell.length_c   1.000
_cell.angle_alpha   90.00
_cell.angle_beta   90.00
_cell.angle_gamma   90.00
#
_symmetry.space_group_name_H-M   'P 1'
#
loop_
_entity.id
_entity.type
_entity.pdbx_description
1 polymer ?
#
loop_
_entity_poly.entity_id
_entity_poly.type
_entity_poly.pdbx_seq_one_letter_code
_entity_poly.pdbx_strand_id
1 'polypeptide(L)' 'MNERVKQAIDRKRGPDDPDFCVMCGEDTPEYKMSTHIDDRRNYIEGMGQVCAKCAVKHGIDHRG' A
#
# COMPACT_ATOMS: atom_id res chain seq x y z
N MET A 1 6.62 -10.62 -10.34
CA MET A 1 5.96 -10.17 -9.09
C MET A 1 6.48 -11.02 -7.93
N ASN A 2 6.94 -10.41 -6.84
CA ASN A 2 7.48 -11.09 -5.66
C ASN A 2 6.39 -11.97 -5.01
N GLU A 3 6.75 -13.16 -4.53
CA GLU A 3 5.83 -14.09 -3.86
C GLU A 3 5.09 -13.44 -2.68
N ARG A 4 5.77 -12.58 -1.91
CA ARG A 4 5.16 -11.82 -0.82
C ARG A 4 4.02 -10.90 -1.30
N VAL A 5 4.19 -10.29 -2.48
CA VAL A 5 3.15 -9.43 -3.07
C VAL A 5 1.97 -10.27 -3.56
N LYS A 6 2.22 -11.45 -4.15
CA LYS A 6 1.13 -12.37 -4.54
C LYS A 6 0.29 -12.79 -3.33
N GLN A 7 0.94 -13.23 -2.26
CA GLN A 7 0.27 -13.60 -1.02
C GLN A 7 -0.53 -12.43 -0.42
N ALA A 8 0.01 -11.21 -0.48
CA ALA A 8 -0.69 -10.03 -0.01
C ALA A 8 -1.94 -9.71 -0.85
N ILE A 9 -1.90 -9.88 -2.17
CA ILE A 9 -3.05 -9.65 -3.06
C ILE A 9 -4.14 -10.71 -2.82
N ASP A 10 -3.75 -11.98 -2.71
CA ASP A 10 -4.69 -13.09 -2.57
C ASP A 10 -5.30 -13.20 -1.16
N ARG A 11 -4.78 -12.45 -0.18
CA ARG A 11 -5.28 -12.43 1.19
C ARG A 11 -6.68 -11.80 1.24
N LYS A 12 -7.66 -12.57 1.72
CA LYS A 12 -8.98 -12.04 2.05
C LYS A 12 -8.85 -11.05 3.22
N ARG A 13 -9.12 -9.77 2.96
CA ARG A 13 -9.10 -8.69 3.96
C ARG A 13 -10.49 -8.06 4.11
N GLY A 14 -10.81 -7.65 5.33
CA GLY A 14 -11.98 -6.86 5.67
C GLY A 14 -11.73 -5.35 5.58
N PRO A 15 -12.78 -4.53 5.70
CA PRO A 15 -12.69 -3.07 5.62
C PRO A 15 -11.82 -2.45 6.72
N ASP A 16 -11.73 -3.09 7.88
CA ASP A 16 -10.93 -2.65 9.03
C ASP A 16 -9.50 -3.18 9.05
N ASP A 17 -9.17 -4.12 8.16
CA ASP A 17 -7.82 -4.65 8.06
C ASP A 17 -6.88 -3.59 7.44
N PRO A 18 -5.58 -3.62 7.80
CA PRO A 18 -4.57 -2.82 7.12
C PRO A 18 -4.56 -3.09 5.61
N ASP A 19 -4.35 -2.04 4.83
CA ASP A 19 -3.95 -2.16 3.44
C ASP A 19 -2.50 -2.67 3.34
N PHE A 20 -1.97 -2.83 2.14
CA PHE A 20 -0.63 -3.35 1.89
C PHE A 20 0.09 -2.59 0.79
N CYS A 21 1.40 -2.59 0.91
CA CYS A 21 2.27 -2.02 -0.10
C CYS A 21 2.29 -2.91 -1.35
N VAL A 22 1.82 -2.40 -2.47
CA VAL A 22 1.80 -3.12 -3.75
C VAL A 22 3.20 -3.38 -4.32
N MET A 23 4.23 -2.69 -3.80
CA MET A 23 5.62 -2.87 -4.22
C MET A 23 6.35 -4.01 -3.46
N CYS A 24 6.02 -4.23 -2.19
CA CYS A 24 6.76 -5.18 -1.33
C CYS A 24 5.89 -6.18 -0.56
N GLY A 25 4.57 -5.97 -0.50
CA GLY A 25 3.61 -6.84 0.18
C GLY A 25 3.56 -6.69 1.70
N GLU A 26 4.21 -5.67 2.28
CA GLU A 26 4.08 -5.37 3.72
C GLU A 26 2.77 -4.65 4.00
N ASP A 27 2.12 -4.97 5.11
CA ASP A 27 0.93 -4.24 5.56
C ASP A 27 1.29 -2.77 5.89
N THR A 28 0.39 -1.84 5.56
CA THR A 28 0.50 -0.40 5.86
C THR A 28 -0.49 -0.06 6.98
N PRO A 29 -0.10 -0.19 8.25
CA PRO A 29 -1.03 -0.08 9.39
C PRO A 29 -1.66 1.31 9.53
N GLU A 30 -1.09 2.33 8.90
CA GLU A 30 -1.64 3.69 8.90
C GLU A 30 -2.94 3.81 8.10
N TYR A 31 -3.19 2.89 7.17
CA TYR A 31 -4.33 2.92 6.26
C TYR A 31 -5.07 1.59 6.27
N LYS A 32 -6.35 1.63 6.62
CA LYS A 32 -7.27 0.50 6.47
C LYS A 32 -7.75 0.37 5.04
N MET A 33 -8.20 -0.82 4.65
CA MET A 33 -8.84 -1.06 3.34
C MET A 33 -9.99 -0.10 3.02
N SER A 34 -10.76 0.31 4.03
CA SER A 34 -11.88 1.26 3.90
C SER A 34 -11.50 2.75 3.90
N THR A 35 -10.24 3.11 4.20
CA THR A 35 -9.81 4.52 4.24
C THR A 35 -10.00 5.15 2.86
N HIS A 36 -10.56 6.35 2.75
CA HIS A 36 -10.71 7.00 1.44
C HIS A 36 -9.33 7.29 0.83
N ILE A 37 -9.18 7.16 -0.50
CA ILE A 37 -7.87 7.30 -1.15
C ILE A 37 -7.27 8.71 -1.01
N ASP A 38 -8.11 9.73 -0.93
CA ASP A 38 -7.68 11.13 -0.73
C ASP A 38 -7.00 11.36 0.63
N ASP A 39 -7.32 10.52 1.63
CA ASP A 39 -6.72 10.61 2.97
C ASP A 39 -5.39 9.84 3.07
N ARG A 40 -4.94 9.21 1.97
CA ARG A 40 -3.78 8.34 1.95
C ARG A 40 -2.58 9.03 1.31
N ARG A 41 -1.43 8.90 1.96
CA ARG A 41 -0.14 9.24 1.35
C ARG A 41 0.37 8.08 0.53
N ASN A 42 1.04 8.38 -0.58
CA ASN A 42 1.69 7.39 -1.44
C ASN A 42 0.73 6.33 -2.01
N TYR A 43 -0.55 6.67 -2.14
CA TYR A 43 -1.49 5.85 -2.90
C TYR A 43 -1.32 6.18 -4.39
N ILE A 44 -1.21 5.16 -5.24
CA ILE A 44 -1.12 5.35 -6.68
C ILE A 44 -2.44 4.89 -7.30
N GLU A 45 -3.13 5.81 -7.97
CA GLU A 45 -4.41 5.52 -8.64
C GLU A 45 -4.26 4.37 -9.65
N GLY A 46 -5.16 3.39 -9.55
CA GLY A 46 -5.12 2.19 -10.40
C GLY A 46 -4.06 1.14 -10.02
N MET A 47 -3.14 1.43 -9.11
CA MET A 47 -2.14 0.47 -8.63
C MET A 47 -2.39 0.03 -7.18
N GLY A 48 -2.65 0.98 -6.28
CA GLY A 48 -2.90 0.72 -4.85
C GLY A 48 -1.93 1.44 -3.91
N GLN A 49 -1.93 1.02 -2.65
CA GLN A 49 -1.17 1.65 -1.58
C GLN A 49 0.34 1.33 -1.67
N VAL A 50 1.20 2.31 -1.39
CA VAL A 50 2.66 2.12 -1.27
C VAL A 50 3.11 2.52 0.13
N CYS A 51 3.95 1.71 0.79
CA CYS A 51 4.52 2.08 2.10
C CYS A 51 5.57 3.18 1.96
N ALA A 52 5.83 3.93 3.04
CA ALA A 52 6.78 5.04 3.03
C ALA A 52 8.19 4.63 2.55
N LYS A 53 8.67 3.44 2.93
CA LYS A 53 10.00 2.92 2.51
C LYS A 53 10.08 2.77 0.99
N CYS A 54 9.06 2.17 0.38
CA CYS A 54 8.99 2.01 -1.07
C CYS A 54 8.74 3.35 -1.75
N ALA A 55 7.94 4.23 -1.16
CA ALA A 55 7.67 5.56 -1.72
C ALA A 55 8.96 6.38 -1.85
N VAL A 56 9.80 6.41 -0.80
CA VAL A 56 11.12 7.05 -0.84
C VAL A 56 12.05 6.36 -1.84
N LYS A 57 12.14 5.02 -1.78
CA LYS A 57 13.02 4.25 -2.68
C LYS A 57 12.71 4.46 -4.17
N HIS A 58 11.44 4.66 -4.49
CA HIS A 58 10.95 4.78 -5.87
C HIS A 58 10.60 6.22 -6.28
N GLY A 59 10.89 7.21 -5.44
CA GLY A 59 10.66 8.64 -5.76
C GLY A 59 9.17 9.03 -5.89
N ILE A 60 8.29 8.28 -5.23
CA ILE A 60 6.83 8.54 -5.21
C ILE A 60 6.51 9.63 -4.18
N ASP A 61 7.22 9.66 -3.05
CA ASP A 61 7.05 10.71 -2.05
C ASP A 61 7.78 11.97 -2.53
N HIS A 62 7.04 12.93 -3.09
CA HIS A 62 7.57 14.20 -3.59
C HIS A 62 7.91 15.21 -2.48
N ARG A 63 7.83 14.82 -1.21
CA ARG A 63 8.34 15.60 -0.08
C ARG A 63 9.86 15.41 0.03
N GLY A 64 10.57 15.87 -1.00
CA GLY A 64 12.01 16.12 -0.97
C GLY A 64 12.30 17.46 -0.32
#